data_AF-A0A6A5KD96-F1
#
_entry.id   AF-A0A6A5KD96-F1
#
_cell.length_a   1.000
_cell.length_b   1.000
_cell.length_c   1.000
_cell.angle_alpha   90.00
_cell.angle_beta   90.00
_cell.angle_gamma   90.00
#
_symmetry.space_group_name_H-M   'P 1'
#
loop_
_entity.id
_entity.type
_entity.pdbx_description
1 polymer ?
#
loop_
_entity_poly.entity_id
_entity_poly.type
_entity_poly.pdbx_seq_one_letter_code
_entity_poly.pdbx_strand_id
1 'polypeptide(L)'
;MTLENVRARFADSGTEHLLEALPPPESMTWIPHHSANPPMALVIGTFDGTEVLVFLVRYGEKAREVRYCTSEVANASKNVYTTPVAQDEVLDMPLIAPFKYLAHTAAPMKRKFNMLIRWYFLANGLIHDIERDNDEFSKRFQGALKTIKEKRLVDGLRCKTIEDSPDLDEPNVCGLRSASRNGAINTAGRIATEQQSPSTSTPERGSKEPNPDLRRLHQYLEGHDALYLLENIPDADEIKFVDQSIFPEAQPKKLFVGHHIESGDDIYGYMVRLNRGFHEIRFYREGARSREAIGAADIGRQRLVHPFGKTFPKPPAAIEQSDKARSTLMVKWYFIAAGIATNCVLKETKAYPERLRSALDYIARRMGAGAVKDPKHSSDENAAIQDNDSVEQEPSGDNPYVHESDIQSTLAGDPPRLSLPPTVLKKSGVARKSAPSFPARGTPSTQLPDERSSHRPSIIANDMVTATPGPTPTPTLAPTVPPHSAKRSADDMEFAELARMITEDQKLTTQINDVDHDLEVLEMRKETFMAKWQKEYDTKREKRDTLDEQRSGVRNKVKRQRMNPSGDD
;
A
#
# COMPACT_ATOMS: atom_id res chain seq x y z
N MET A 1 11.48 -5.67 35.70
CA MET A 1 12.29 -4.42 35.65
C MET A 1 11.74 -3.37 36.61
N THR A 2 12.55 -2.82 37.53
CA THR A 2 12.15 -1.74 38.47
C THR A 2 12.29 -0.34 37.84
N LEU A 3 11.71 0.69 38.47
CA LEU A 3 11.81 2.08 38.02
C LEU A 3 13.28 2.56 37.99
N GLU A 4 14.06 2.22 39.02
CA GLU A 4 15.48 2.54 39.12
C GLU A 4 16.28 1.94 37.96
N ASN A 5 16.00 0.68 37.60
CA ASN A 5 16.65 0.04 36.45
C ASN A 5 16.32 0.76 35.14
N VAL A 6 15.07 1.24 34.98
CA VAL A 6 14.68 2.01 33.79
C VAL A 6 15.46 3.32 33.74
N ARG A 7 15.55 4.05 34.85
CA ARG A 7 16.31 5.31 34.92
C ARG A 7 17.79 5.09 34.65
N ALA A 8 18.40 4.08 35.28
CA ALA A 8 19.82 3.73 35.06
C ALA A 8 20.12 3.43 33.58
N ARG A 9 19.30 2.61 32.91
CA ARG A 9 19.46 2.32 31.48
C ARG A 9 19.32 3.54 30.58
N PHE A 10 18.49 4.50 30.98
CA PHE A 10 18.32 5.76 30.26
C PHE A 10 19.50 6.71 30.47
N ALA A 11 20.06 6.73 31.68
CA ALA A 11 21.29 7.45 31.99
C ALA A 11 22.49 6.87 31.20
N ASP A 12 22.66 5.54 31.20
CA ASP A 12 23.73 4.84 30.46
C ASP A 12 23.72 5.13 28.95
N SER A 13 22.53 5.40 28.39
CA SER A 13 22.35 5.69 26.97
C SER A 13 22.28 7.19 26.64
N GLY A 14 22.41 8.07 27.63
CA GLY A 14 22.30 9.53 27.46
C GLY A 14 20.91 9.98 27.02
N THR A 15 19.87 9.20 27.29
CA THR A 15 18.48 9.47 26.85
C THR A 15 17.53 9.86 27.98
N GLU A 16 18.04 10.19 29.17
CA GLU A 16 17.25 10.56 30.35
C GLU A 16 16.25 11.71 30.08
N HIS A 17 16.67 12.71 29.30
CA HIS A 17 15.81 13.83 28.87
C HIS A 17 14.53 13.39 28.12
N LEU A 18 14.44 12.15 27.63
CA LEU A 18 13.22 11.60 27.03
C LEU A 18 12.15 11.26 28.07
N LEU A 19 12.54 10.93 29.31
CA LEU A 19 11.60 10.67 30.40
C LEU A 19 11.00 11.98 30.92
N GLU A 20 11.80 13.04 30.98
CA GLU A 20 11.36 14.40 31.34
C GLU A 20 10.32 14.98 30.35
N ALA A 21 10.28 14.44 29.13
CA ALA A 21 9.31 14.85 28.13
C ALA A 21 7.88 14.32 28.39
N LEU A 22 7.72 13.37 29.32
CA LEU A 22 6.40 12.86 29.71
C LEU A 22 5.80 13.69 30.86
N PRO A 23 4.47 13.91 30.86
CA PRO A 23 3.81 14.45 32.03
C PRO A 23 4.06 13.55 33.24
N PRO A 24 4.35 14.13 34.42
CA PRO A 24 4.60 13.36 35.63
C PRO A 24 3.37 12.54 36.01
N PRO A 25 3.52 11.31 36.57
CA PRO A 25 2.38 10.46 36.92
C PRO A 25 1.35 11.13 37.82
N GLU A 26 1.79 12.06 38.67
CA GLU A 26 0.96 12.83 39.60
C GLU A 26 0.07 13.86 38.89
N SER A 27 0.44 14.28 37.66
CA SER A 27 -0.38 15.17 36.83
C SER A 27 -1.49 14.45 36.05
N MET A 28 -1.51 13.12 36.09
CA MET A 28 -2.52 12.31 35.42
C MET A 28 -3.74 12.08 36.32
N THR A 29 -4.91 11.89 35.72
CA THR A 29 -6.13 11.57 36.45
C THR A 29 -6.23 10.07 36.71
N TRP A 30 -6.26 9.69 37.99
CA TRP A 30 -6.42 8.31 38.43
C TRP A 30 -7.75 8.12 39.16
N ILE A 31 -8.47 7.06 38.83
CA ILE A 31 -9.81 6.78 39.38
C ILE A 31 -9.83 5.37 39.98
N PRO A 32 -10.45 5.17 41.17
CA PRO A 32 -10.62 3.83 41.74
C PRO A 32 -11.39 2.90 40.80
N HIS A 33 -10.85 1.70 40.55
CA HIS A 33 -11.50 0.70 39.68
C HIS A 33 -11.46 -0.69 40.33
N HIS A 34 -12.62 -1.19 40.72
CA HIS A 34 -12.77 -2.40 41.54
C HIS A 34 -12.29 -3.69 40.85
N SER A 35 -12.35 -3.78 39.51
CA SER A 35 -11.83 -4.94 38.77
C SER A 35 -10.32 -4.87 38.46
N ALA A 36 -9.64 -3.80 38.87
CA ALA A 36 -8.24 -3.58 38.57
C ALA A 36 -7.31 -4.13 39.66
N ASN A 37 -6.11 -4.53 39.26
CA ASN A 37 -5.03 -4.94 40.15
C ASN A 37 -3.71 -4.26 39.68
N PRO A 38 -3.31 -3.14 40.30
CA PRO A 38 -3.88 -2.49 41.50
C PRO A 38 -5.25 -1.82 41.26
N PRO A 39 -6.05 -1.50 42.30
CA PRO A 39 -7.46 -1.05 42.18
C PRO A 39 -7.61 0.40 41.69
N MET A 40 -6.79 0.78 40.73
CA MET A 40 -6.73 2.12 40.12
C MET A 40 -6.77 1.97 38.60
N ALA A 41 -7.54 2.83 37.95
CA ALA A 41 -7.53 3.06 36.53
C ALA A 41 -6.97 4.45 36.23
N LEU A 42 -6.34 4.57 35.07
CA LEU A 42 -5.81 5.81 34.53
C LEU A 42 -6.75 6.33 33.44
N VAL A 43 -7.14 7.60 33.51
CA VAL A 43 -7.91 8.25 32.45
C VAL A 43 -6.97 8.61 31.32
N ILE A 44 -7.25 8.10 30.12
CA ILE A 44 -6.41 8.29 28.93
C ILE A 44 -7.11 9.05 27.80
N GLY A 45 -8.39 9.40 27.95
CA GLY A 45 -9.17 10.11 26.94
C GLY A 45 -10.58 10.40 27.41
N THR A 46 -11.30 11.20 26.63
CA THR A 46 -12.73 11.49 26.83
C THR A 46 -13.45 11.47 25.49
N PHE A 47 -14.45 10.62 25.34
CA PHE A 47 -15.23 10.47 24.11
C PHE A 47 -16.72 10.57 24.41
N ASP A 48 -17.40 11.54 23.79
CA ASP A 48 -18.85 11.72 23.87
C ASP A 48 -19.41 11.75 25.32
N GLY A 49 -18.74 12.51 26.20
CA GLY A 49 -19.11 12.60 27.62
C GLY A 49 -18.74 11.38 28.47
N THR A 50 -17.99 10.43 27.91
CA THR A 50 -17.55 9.20 28.55
C THR A 50 -16.03 9.19 28.71
N GLU A 51 -15.53 8.85 29.90
CA GLU A 51 -14.09 8.74 30.16
C GLU A 51 -13.56 7.41 29.63
N VAL A 52 -12.41 7.47 28.95
CA VAL A 52 -11.69 6.28 28.48
C VAL A 52 -10.66 5.91 29.54
N LEU A 53 -10.87 4.75 30.17
CA LEU A 53 -10.08 4.27 31.29
C LEU A 53 -9.18 3.11 30.85
N VAL A 54 -7.97 3.07 31.41
CA VAL A 54 -7.07 1.93 31.30
C VAL A 54 -6.67 1.43 32.68
N PHE A 55 -6.64 0.12 32.85
CA PHE A 55 -6.29 -0.51 34.11
C PHE A 55 -5.52 -1.81 33.88
N LEU A 56 -4.82 -2.26 34.92
CA LEU A 56 -4.10 -3.53 34.90
C LEU A 56 -4.96 -4.61 35.56
N VAL A 57 -4.94 -5.82 35.01
CA VAL A 57 -5.57 -6.99 35.63
C VAL A 57 -4.54 -8.10 35.75
N ARG A 58 -4.55 -8.79 36.89
CA ARG A 58 -3.72 -9.96 37.14
C ARG A 58 -4.59 -11.17 37.38
N TYR A 59 -4.42 -12.21 36.57
CA TYR A 59 -5.10 -13.49 36.74
C TYR A 59 -4.11 -14.54 37.28
N GLY A 60 -4.11 -14.74 38.59
CA GLY A 60 -3.17 -15.65 39.27
C GLY A 60 -1.72 -15.20 39.11
N GLU A 61 -0.82 -16.14 38.77
CA GLU A 61 0.60 -15.88 38.58
C GLU A 61 0.95 -15.30 37.19
N LYS A 62 -0.04 -15.10 36.31
CA LYS A 62 0.22 -14.52 34.99
C LYS A 62 0.68 -13.06 35.10
N ALA A 63 1.46 -12.65 34.11
CA ALA A 63 1.88 -11.26 33.97
C ALA A 63 0.67 -10.32 33.87
N ARG A 64 0.78 -9.13 34.45
CA ARG A 64 -0.28 -8.12 34.42
C ARG A 64 -0.68 -7.75 32.98
N GLU A 65 -1.96 -7.87 32.68
CA GLU A 65 -2.56 -7.54 31.39
C GLU A 65 -3.14 -6.13 31.43
N VAL A 66 -2.99 -5.38 30.34
CA VAL A 66 -3.61 -4.05 30.18
C VAL A 66 -5.01 -4.23 29.62
N ARG A 67 -6.01 -3.65 30.29
CA ARG A 67 -7.43 -3.71 29.93
C ARG A 67 -8.00 -2.29 29.82
N TYR A 68 -9.06 -2.15 29.04
CA TYR A 68 -9.68 -0.87 28.76
C TYR A 68 -11.19 -0.93 29.00
N CYS A 69 -11.74 0.18 29.45
CA CYS A 69 -13.18 0.38 29.53
C CYS A 69 -13.53 1.85 29.30
N THR A 70 -14.78 2.11 28.98
CA THR A 70 -15.37 3.44 28.99
C THR A 70 -16.30 3.56 30.17
N SER A 71 -16.26 4.71 30.84
CA SER A 71 -17.05 5.03 32.03
C SER A 71 -17.81 6.32 31.80
N GLU A 72 -19.14 6.28 31.90
CA GLU A 72 -19.94 7.50 31.80
C GLU A 72 -19.61 8.46 32.94
N VAL A 73 -19.46 9.76 32.64
CA VAL A 73 -19.23 10.79 33.66
C VAL A 73 -20.49 10.88 34.52
N ALA A 74 -20.41 10.35 35.74
CA ALA A 74 -21.52 10.27 36.66
C ALA A 74 -21.99 11.67 37.09
N ASN A 75 -23.09 12.14 36.49
CA ASN A 75 -23.95 13.12 37.14
C ASN A 75 -24.63 12.45 38.35
N ALA A 76 -23.95 12.49 39.50
CA ALA A 76 -24.50 12.41 40.85
C ALA A 76 -25.41 11.23 41.30
N SER A 77 -25.58 10.12 40.56
CA SER A 77 -26.31 8.96 41.11
C SER A 77 -25.69 7.60 40.79
N LYS A 78 -25.10 7.00 41.84
CA LYS A 78 -24.78 5.58 42.09
C LYS A 78 -25.18 4.58 40.99
N ASN A 79 -24.35 4.47 39.95
CA ASN A 79 -23.86 3.23 39.34
C ASN A 79 -23.05 3.62 38.10
N VAL A 80 -21.72 3.59 38.24
CA VAL A 80 -20.83 3.82 37.10
C VAL A 80 -20.89 2.58 36.21
N TYR A 81 -21.61 2.65 35.10
CA TYR A 81 -21.60 1.60 34.10
C TYR A 81 -20.28 1.68 33.34
N THR A 82 -19.42 0.67 33.56
CA THR A 82 -18.18 0.51 32.80
C THR A 82 -18.40 -0.48 31.67
N THR A 83 -18.21 -0.05 30.43
CA THR A 83 -18.30 -0.94 29.26
C THR A 83 -16.89 -1.35 28.84
N PRO A 84 -16.56 -2.65 28.75
CA PRO A 84 -15.24 -3.08 28.28
C PRO A 84 -15.06 -2.72 26.80
N VAL A 85 -13.88 -2.20 26.46
CA VAL A 85 -13.58 -1.71 25.11
C VAL A 85 -12.32 -2.43 24.60
N ALA A 86 -12.30 -2.78 23.31
CA ALA A 86 -11.12 -3.39 22.72
C ALA A 86 -9.99 -2.37 22.58
N GLN A 87 -8.72 -2.81 22.65
CA GLN A 87 -7.59 -1.90 22.46
C GLN A 87 -7.68 -1.15 21.11
N ASP A 88 -8.14 -1.81 20.06
CA ASP A 88 -8.31 -1.19 18.73
C ASP A 88 -9.30 -0.02 18.76
N GLU A 89 -10.43 -0.20 19.42
CA GLU A 89 -11.46 0.83 19.58
C GLU A 89 -10.93 2.01 20.40
N VAL A 90 -10.18 1.76 21.48
CA VAL A 90 -9.53 2.83 22.29
C VAL A 90 -8.56 3.65 21.47
N LEU A 91 -7.81 3.03 20.55
CA LEU A 91 -6.82 3.74 19.75
C LEU A 91 -7.44 4.63 18.67
N ASP A 92 -8.73 4.46 18.38
CA ASP A 92 -9.51 5.32 17.50
C ASP A 92 -10.29 6.40 18.27
N MET A 93 -10.29 6.36 19.62
CA MET A 93 -10.89 7.39 20.47
C MET A 93 -9.97 8.62 20.63
N PRO A 94 -10.53 9.81 20.93
CA PRO A 94 -9.75 11.01 21.28
C PRO A 94 -9.05 10.85 22.63
N LEU A 95 -7.76 10.49 22.57
CA LEU A 95 -6.91 10.33 23.75
C LEU A 95 -6.21 11.64 24.17
N ILE A 96 -5.83 11.74 25.44
CA ILE A 96 -5.02 12.86 25.96
C ILE A 96 -3.53 12.61 25.73
N ALA A 97 -2.72 13.67 25.87
CA ALA A 97 -1.26 13.52 25.86
C ALA A 97 -0.78 12.75 27.10
N PRO A 98 0.24 11.87 26.99
CA PRO A 98 1.00 11.54 25.78
C PRO A 98 0.42 10.37 24.96
N PHE A 99 -0.69 9.76 25.41
CA PHE A 99 -1.31 8.58 24.78
C PHE A 99 -1.71 8.82 23.32
N LYS A 100 -2.22 10.01 22.98
CA LYS A 100 -2.56 10.39 21.59
C LYS A 100 -1.41 10.24 20.60
N TYR A 101 -0.16 10.41 21.05
CA TYR A 101 1.01 10.31 20.16
C TYR A 101 1.33 8.86 19.78
N LEU A 102 0.87 7.90 20.59
CA LEU A 102 1.02 6.47 20.36
C LEU A 102 -0.27 5.78 19.92
N ALA A 103 -1.37 6.53 19.75
CA ALA A 103 -2.68 6.04 19.33
C ALA A 103 -2.68 5.57 17.86
N HIS A 104 -2.19 4.35 17.63
CA HIS A 104 -2.13 3.75 16.29
C HIS A 104 -2.33 2.24 16.36
N THR A 105 -3.22 1.71 15.51
CA THR A 105 -3.62 0.29 15.46
C THR A 105 -2.53 -0.68 14.97
N ALA A 106 -1.35 -0.19 14.59
CA ALA A 106 -0.25 -1.06 14.17
C ALA A 106 0.28 -1.87 15.36
N ALA A 107 0.54 -3.16 15.18
CA ALA A 107 1.06 -4.03 16.23
C ALA A 107 2.27 -3.47 17.02
N PRO A 108 3.33 -2.90 16.38
CA PRO A 108 4.44 -2.31 17.13
C PRO A 108 4.01 -1.08 17.95
N MET A 109 3.03 -0.31 17.48
CA MET A 109 2.50 0.87 18.18
C MET A 109 1.62 0.47 19.35
N LYS A 110 0.75 -0.53 19.20
CA LYS A 110 -0.01 -1.15 20.31
C LYS A 110 0.91 -1.60 21.43
N ARG A 111 2.06 -2.18 21.09
CA ARG A 111 3.07 -2.62 22.06
C ARG A 111 3.70 -1.42 22.77
N LYS A 112 4.13 -0.38 22.04
CA LYS A 112 4.65 0.87 22.62
C LYS A 112 3.62 1.56 23.52
N PHE A 113 2.36 1.58 23.11
CA PHE A 113 1.24 2.13 23.86
C PHE A 113 1.04 1.40 25.19
N ASN A 114 0.98 0.06 25.17
CA ASN A 114 0.91 -0.75 26.39
C ASN A 114 2.14 -0.58 27.29
N MET A 115 3.33 -0.36 26.71
CA MET A 115 4.54 -0.10 27.48
C MET A 115 4.50 1.26 28.20
N LEU A 116 4.00 2.30 27.54
CA LEU A 116 3.79 3.61 28.15
C LEU A 116 2.82 3.52 29.33
N ILE A 117 1.71 2.80 29.17
CA ILE A 117 0.75 2.58 30.26
C ILE A 117 1.44 1.90 31.45
N ARG A 118 2.15 0.78 31.20
CA ARG A 118 2.87 0.08 32.27
C ARG A 118 3.92 0.96 32.94
N TRP A 119 4.60 1.82 32.18
CA TRP A 119 5.53 2.80 32.76
C TRP A 119 4.82 3.78 33.69
N TYR A 120 3.63 4.29 33.34
CA TYR A 120 2.86 5.16 34.24
C TYR A 120 2.46 4.46 35.54
N PHE A 121 2.03 3.19 35.47
CA PHE A 121 1.75 2.42 36.68
C PHE A 121 3.02 2.16 37.52
N LEU A 122 4.17 1.92 36.87
CA LEU A 122 5.46 1.74 37.57
C LEU A 122 5.95 3.05 38.20
N ALA A 123 5.87 4.15 37.46
CA ALA A 123 6.31 5.47 37.88
C ALA A 123 5.43 6.03 39.01
N ASN A 124 4.13 5.72 39.01
CA ASN A 124 3.22 6.06 40.10
C ASN A 124 3.36 5.14 41.33
N GLY A 125 4.31 4.19 41.33
CA GLY A 125 4.51 3.24 42.43
C GLY A 125 3.40 2.20 42.62
N LEU A 126 2.46 2.11 41.67
CA LEU A 126 1.32 1.19 41.71
C LEU A 126 1.73 -0.26 41.37
N ILE A 127 2.82 -0.43 40.62
CA ILE A 127 3.51 -1.71 40.43
C ILE A 127 4.99 -1.55 40.76
N HIS A 128 5.62 -2.58 41.31
CA HIS A 128 7.05 -2.54 41.67
C HIS A 128 7.97 -2.93 40.51
N ASP A 129 7.46 -3.71 39.56
CA ASP A 129 8.23 -4.22 38.44
C ASP A 129 7.41 -4.50 37.19
N ILE A 130 8.07 -4.46 36.04
CA ILE A 130 7.53 -4.90 34.74
C ILE A 130 7.98 -6.34 34.48
N GLU A 131 7.01 -7.25 34.48
CA GLU A 131 7.17 -8.70 34.33
C GLU A 131 7.32 -9.09 32.84
N ARG A 132 8.56 -9.03 32.28
CA ARG A 132 9.10 -9.71 31.06
C ARG A 132 10.30 -8.94 30.48
N ASP A 133 11.24 -9.69 29.89
CA ASP A 133 12.38 -9.30 29.03
C ASP A 133 12.86 -7.83 29.16
N ASN A 134 13.74 -7.59 30.14
CA ASN A 134 14.11 -6.27 30.64
C ASN A 134 14.88 -5.40 29.61
N ASP A 135 15.71 -6.02 28.78
CA ASP A 135 16.53 -5.28 27.79
C ASP A 135 15.70 -4.91 26.55
N GLU A 136 14.79 -5.81 26.15
CA GLU A 136 13.86 -5.55 25.06
C GLU A 136 12.85 -4.44 25.44
N PHE A 137 12.47 -4.36 26.72
CA PHE A 137 11.62 -3.29 27.23
C PHE A 137 12.29 -1.92 27.10
N SER A 138 13.50 -1.75 27.64
CA SER A 138 14.19 -0.44 27.67
C SER A 138 14.39 0.13 26.27
N LYS A 139 14.92 -0.68 25.35
CA LYS A 139 15.20 -0.27 23.96
C LYS A 139 13.93 0.14 23.22
N ARG A 140 12.84 -0.62 23.39
CA ARG A 140 11.56 -0.31 22.75
C ARG A 140 10.85 0.87 23.41
N PHE A 141 11.00 1.04 24.71
CA PHE A 141 10.42 2.15 25.46
C PHE A 141 11.09 3.47 25.06
N GLN A 142 12.42 3.49 24.93
CA GLN A 142 13.14 4.62 24.31
C GLN A 142 12.59 4.96 22.92
N GLY A 143 12.35 3.94 22.09
CA GLY A 143 11.71 4.12 20.79
C GLY A 143 10.28 4.64 20.84
N ALA A 144 9.54 4.44 21.94
CA ALA A 144 8.23 5.04 22.15
C ALA A 144 8.34 6.52 22.56
N LEU A 145 9.27 6.84 23.46
CA LEU A 145 9.50 8.20 23.93
C LEU A 145 10.05 9.12 22.84
N LYS A 146 10.93 8.61 21.96
CA LYS A 146 11.36 9.36 20.76
C LYS A 146 10.17 9.74 19.88
N THR A 147 9.25 8.80 19.64
CA THR A 147 8.01 9.07 18.88
C THR A 147 7.13 10.12 19.58
N ILE A 148 7.01 10.07 20.91
CA ILE A 148 6.27 11.07 21.68
C ILE A 148 6.92 12.45 21.58
N LYS A 149 8.24 12.54 21.76
CA LYS A 149 8.99 13.80 21.68
C LYS A 149 8.87 14.44 20.29
N GLU A 150 9.05 13.65 19.24
CA GLU A 150 8.93 14.10 17.86
C GLU A 150 7.53 14.65 17.55
N LYS A 151 6.48 13.91 17.92
CA LYS A 151 5.10 14.35 17.70
C LYS A 151 4.69 15.53 18.59
N ARG A 152 5.19 15.59 19.83
CA ARG A 152 4.96 16.72 20.74
C ARG A 152 5.60 18.01 20.21
N LEU A 153 6.77 17.92 19.57
CA LEU A 153 7.43 19.07 18.95
C LEU A 153 6.59 19.62 17.78
N VAL A 154 6.02 18.73 16.97
CA VAL A 154 5.09 19.11 15.89
C VAL A 154 3.82 19.77 16.44
N ASP A 155 3.21 19.22 17.49
CA ASP A 155 2.02 19.81 18.13
C ASP A 155 2.34 21.15 18.82
N GLY A 156 3.52 21.28 19.44
CA GLY A 156 3.97 22.50 20.12
C GLY A 156 4.29 23.66 19.16
N LEU A 157 4.86 23.38 17.99
CA LEU A 157 5.05 24.40 16.94
C LEU A 157 3.72 24.93 16.40
N ARG A 158 2.67 24.11 16.42
CA ARG A 158 1.34 24.49 15.96
C ARG A 158 0.61 25.44 16.92
N CYS A 159 0.97 25.43 18.21
CA CYS A 159 0.43 26.38 19.20
C CYS A 159 1.28 27.65 19.35
N LYS A 160 2.58 27.64 19.02
CA LYS A 160 3.46 28.82 19.09
C LYS A 160 3.27 29.84 17.95
N THR A 161 2.33 29.63 17.03
CA THR A 161 2.01 30.63 15.98
C THR A 161 0.96 31.65 16.45
N ILE A 162 0.53 31.58 17.71
CA ILE A 162 -0.39 32.53 18.36
C ILE A 162 0.20 32.75 19.76
N GLU A 163 0.49 34.00 20.13
CA GLU A 163 1.23 34.45 21.34
C GLU A 163 2.77 34.50 21.22
N ASP A 164 3.29 35.60 20.67
CA ASP A 164 4.11 36.57 21.42
C ASP A 164 4.57 37.71 20.47
N SER A 165 4.10 38.93 20.75
CA SER A 165 4.74 40.19 20.34
C SER A 165 4.81 41.07 21.58
N PRO A 166 6.00 41.48 22.04
CA PRO A 166 6.14 42.41 23.15
C PRO A 166 6.10 43.87 22.66
N ASP A 167 5.32 44.66 23.41
CA ASP A 167 5.44 46.09 23.75
C ASP A 167 6.00 47.10 22.74
N LEU A 168 5.18 48.13 22.45
CA LEU A 168 5.60 49.53 22.62
C LEU A 168 4.42 50.38 23.12
N ASP A 169 4.66 51.05 24.24
CA ASP A 169 3.81 52.01 24.94
C ASP A 169 3.51 53.29 24.14
N GLU A 170 2.26 53.77 24.18
CA GLU A 170 1.85 55.04 24.81
C GLU A 170 0.37 55.42 24.42
N PRO A 171 -0.32 56.24 25.23
CA PRO A 171 -1.77 56.16 25.44
C PRO A 171 -2.57 57.32 24.82
N ASN A 172 -3.84 57.09 24.44
CA ASN A 172 -4.87 58.13 24.59
C ASN A 172 -6.32 57.62 24.49
N VAL A 173 -6.97 57.51 25.64
CA VAL A 173 -8.29 58.05 26.04
C VAL A 173 -9.41 58.22 24.97
N CYS A 174 -10.47 57.42 25.16
CA CYS A 174 -11.91 57.76 25.20
C CYS A 174 -12.62 58.40 23.98
N GLY A 175 -13.76 57.81 23.57
CA GLY A 175 -14.69 58.47 22.66
C GLY A 175 -15.90 57.65 22.24
N LEU A 176 -16.96 57.70 23.06
CA LEU A 176 -18.30 57.13 22.85
C LEU A 176 -19.07 57.75 21.66
N ARG A 177 -19.99 56.93 21.11
CA ARG A 177 -21.29 57.27 20.47
C ARG A 177 -21.31 58.09 19.17
N SER A 178 -21.96 57.52 18.16
CA SER A 178 -23.29 57.91 17.62
C SER A 178 -23.52 57.16 16.31
N ALA A 179 -24.46 56.21 16.21
CA ALA A 179 -25.91 56.37 16.02
C ALA A 179 -26.33 56.82 14.60
N SER A 180 -27.26 56.03 14.05
CA SER A 180 -28.23 56.37 13.00
C SER A 180 -27.68 56.32 11.56
N ARG A 181 -28.27 55.59 10.61
CA ARG A 181 -29.70 55.53 10.33
C ARG A 181 -30.06 54.28 9.49
N ASN A 182 -31.20 53.69 9.84
CA ASN A 182 -31.85 52.52 9.26
C ASN A 182 -32.50 52.76 7.88
N GLY A 183 -32.68 51.64 7.16
CA GLY A 183 -33.93 51.24 6.48
C GLY A 183 -33.99 51.50 4.98
N ALA A 184 -34.56 50.64 4.12
CA ALA A 184 -35.28 49.37 4.27
C ALA A 184 -35.32 48.67 2.89
N ILE A 185 -35.01 47.38 2.77
CA ILE A 185 -35.91 46.21 2.56
C ILE A 185 -37.12 46.42 1.62
N ASN A 186 -37.12 45.71 0.47
CA ASN A 186 -38.12 44.70 0.02
C ASN A 186 -38.12 44.56 -1.53
N THR A 187 -38.55 43.50 -2.22
CA THR A 187 -38.64 42.02 -2.10
C THR A 187 -39.41 41.58 -3.38
N ALA A 188 -38.95 40.50 -4.05
CA ALA A 188 -39.65 39.67 -5.07
C ALA A 188 -40.05 40.33 -6.42
N GLY A 189 -40.09 39.68 -7.60
CA GLY A 189 -39.86 38.31 -8.05
C GLY A 189 -40.75 37.99 -9.28
N ARG A 190 -40.19 37.24 -10.28
CA ARG A 190 -40.89 36.40 -11.31
C ARG A 190 -41.57 37.12 -12.53
N ILE A 191 -41.60 36.71 -13.82
CA ILE A 191 -41.21 35.55 -14.71
C ILE A 191 -41.21 36.02 -16.21
N ALA A 192 -40.34 35.40 -17.04
CA ALA A 192 -40.35 35.07 -18.51
C ALA A 192 -40.91 36.05 -19.58
N THR A 193 -40.42 36.13 -20.83
CA THR A 193 -40.23 35.08 -21.87
C THR A 193 -39.32 35.68 -22.98
N GLU A 194 -38.14 35.13 -23.24
CA GLU A 194 -37.76 34.23 -24.35
C GLU A 194 -37.60 34.92 -25.74
N GLN A 195 -36.36 34.93 -26.26
CA GLN A 195 -36.07 34.70 -27.69
C GLN A 195 -34.62 34.17 -27.87
N GLN A 196 -34.57 32.92 -28.36
CA GLN A 196 -33.50 32.16 -29.01
C GLN A 196 -32.84 32.95 -30.17
N SER A 197 -31.57 32.81 -30.62
CA SER A 197 -30.40 31.92 -30.46
C SER A 197 -29.20 32.59 -31.22
N PRO A 198 -28.10 31.91 -31.59
CA PRO A 198 -26.99 31.42 -30.77
C PRO A 198 -25.63 31.98 -31.24
N SER A 199 -24.70 32.29 -30.32
CA SER A 199 -23.27 32.41 -30.67
C SER A 199 -22.39 31.93 -29.52
N THR A 200 -21.66 30.87 -29.82
CA THR A 200 -20.42 30.40 -29.17
C THR A 200 -19.67 31.50 -28.44
N SER A 201 -19.68 31.43 -27.10
CA SER A 201 -18.61 31.99 -26.29
C SER A 201 -18.33 31.04 -25.13
N THR A 202 -17.17 30.42 -25.25
CA THR A 202 -16.39 29.81 -24.18
C THR A 202 -16.49 30.66 -22.92
N PRO A 203 -16.96 30.15 -21.77
CA PRO A 203 -16.83 30.88 -20.53
C PRO A 203 -15.37 30.81 -20.10
N GLU A 204 -14.71 31.96 -20.18
CA GLU A 204 -13.42 32.21 -19.58
C GLU A 204 -13.38 31.75 -18.13
N ARG A 205 -12.56 30.72 -17.89
CA ARG A 205 -11.48 30.70 -16.90
C ARG A 205 -11.60 31.75 -15.78
N GLY A 206 -12.61 31.60 -14.93
CA GLY A 206 -12.59 32.14 -13.58
C GLY A 206 -11.38 31.54 -12.88
N SER A 207 -10.43 32.40 -12.51
CA SER A 207 -9.17 32.10 -11.84
C SER A 207 -9.39 31.24 -10.59
N LYS A 208 -9.45 29.92 -10.77
CA LYS A 208 -9.21 28.97 -9.69
C LYS A 208 -7.75 29.15 -9.34
N GLU A 209 -7.51 29.64 -8.13
CA GLU A 209 -6.20 29.58 -7.50
C GLU A 209 -5.59 28.19 -7.81
N PRO A 210 -4.44 28.13 -8.50
CA PRO A 210 -3.92 26.86 -9.01
C PRO A 210 -3.73 25.94 -7.83
N ASN A 211 -4.29 24.72 -7.90
CA ASN A 211 -4.25 23.76 -6.80
C ASN A 211 -2.82 23.72 -6.24
N PRO A 212 -2.58 24.16 -4.99
CA PRO A 212 -1.23 24.34 -4.48
C PRO A 212 -0.48 23.01 -4.39
N ASP A 213 -1.20 21.89 -4.22
CA ASP A 213 -0.61 20.56 -4.29
C ASP A 213 -0.13 20.24 -5.72
N LEU A 214 -0.94 20.57 -6.74
CA LEU A 214 -0.55 20.39 -8.14
C LEU A 214 0.68 21.23 -8.49
N ARG A 215 0.70 22.51 -8.08
CA ARG A 215 1.83 23.41 -8.31
C ARG A 215 3.11 22.88 -7.68
N ARG A 216 3.04 22.41 -6.42
CA ARG A 216 4.21 21.82 -5.72
C ARG A 216 4.70 20.55 -6.39
N LEU A 217 3.80 19.71 -6.89
CA LEU A 217 4.17 18.49 -7.62
C LEU A 217 4.86 18.81 -8.95
N HIS A 218 4.36 19.80 -9.71
CA HIS A 218 5.01 20.25 -10.93
C HIS A 218 6.42 20.79 -10.64
N GLN A 219 6.57 21.66 -9.64
CA GLN A 219 7.87 22.18 -9.22
C GLN A 219 8.84 21.07 -8.78
N TYR A 220 8.34 20.06 -8.07
CA TYR A 220 9.15 18.92 -7.66
C TYR A 220 9.62 18.10 -8.86
N LEU A 221 8.73 17.80 -9.81
CA LEU A 221 9.07 17.03 -11.01
C LEU A 221 10.02 17.81 -11.93
N GLU A 222 9.80 19.11 -12.11
CA GLU A 222 10.70 20.00 -12.86
C GLU A 222 12.09 20.05 -12.22
N GLY A 223 12.19 20.19 -10.89
CA GLY A 223 13.47 20.17 -10.17
C GLY A 223 14.20 18.82 -10.20
N HIS A 224 13.56 17.75 -10.68
CA HIS A 224 14.15 16.41 -10.86
C HIS A 224 14.20 15.99 -12.35
N ASP A 225 14.03 16.94 -13.28
CA ASP A 225 13.99 16.70 -14.72
C ASP A 225 13.03 15.56 -15.13
N ALA A 226 11.90 15.48 -14.43
CA ALA A 226 10.92 14.40 -14.55
C ALA A 226 9.55 14.90 -15.01
N LEU A 227 9.44 16.17 -15.41
CA LEU A 227 8.17 16.77 -15.85
C LEU A 227 7.64 16.12 -17.13
N TYR A 228 8.53 15.71 -18.03
CA TYR A 228 8.20 15.01 -19.28
C TYR A 228 7.43 13.69 -19.04
N LEU A 229 7.59 13.07 -17.86
CA LEU A 229 6.86 11.85 -17.51
C LEU A 229 5.35 12.07 -17.39
N LEU A 230 4.89 13.30 -17.15
CA LEU A 230 3.47 13.62 -17.18
C LEU A 230 2.93 13.64 -18.61
N GLU A 231 3.75 13.93 -19.63
CA GLU A 231 3.32 13.90 -21.04
C GLU A 231 3.04 12.48 -21.55
N ASN A 232 3.40 11.46 -20.75
CA ASN A 232 3.24 10.03 -21.03
C ASN A 232 1.94 9.44 -20.47
N ILE A 233 1.16 10.22 -19.72
CA ILE A 233 -0.13 9.80 -19.17
C ILE A 233 -1.22 10.76 -19.65
N PRO A 234 -2.49 10.31 -19.67
CA PRO A 234 -3.60 11.18 -20.02
C PRO A 234 -3.72 12.36 -19.06
N ASP A 235 -4.13 13.50 -19.59
CA ASP A 235 -4.43 14.66 -18.75
C ASP A 235 -5.71 14.43 -17.93
N ALA A 236 -5.90 15.24 -16.87
CA ALA A 236 -7.00 15.04 -15.94
C ALA A 236 -8.39 15.30 -16.56
N ASP A 237 -8.46 16.04 -17.66
CA ASP A 237 -9.65 16.28 -18.48
C ASP A 237 -9.93 15.14 -19.46
N GLU A 238 -8.91 14.38 -19.87
CA GLU A 238 -9.05 13.19 -20.71
C GLU A 238 -9.60 11.98 -19.93
N ILE A 239 -9.42 11.95 -18.60
CA ILE A 239 -9.99 10.87 -17.77
C ILE A 239 -11.40 11.20 -17.26
N LYS A 240 -12.28 10.21 -17.38
CA LYS A 240 -13.68 10.30 -16.94
C LYS A 240 -13.81 10.32 -15.41
N PHE A 241 -14.26 11.46 -14.89
CA PHE A 241 -14.81 11.58 -13.54
C PHE A 241 -16.34 11.59 -13.58
N VAL A 242 -16.96 10.96 -12.59
CA VAL A 242 -18.42 10.92 -12.43
C VAL A 242 -18.77 11.43 -11.04
N ASP A 243 -19.80 12.27 -10.93
CA ASP A 243 -20.30 12.72 -9.63
C ASP A 243 -20.88 11.54 -8.85
N GLN A 244 -20.67 11.53 -7.54
CA GLN A 244 -21.11 10.45 -6.68
C GLN A 244 -21.57 10.99 -5.32
N SER A 245 -22.78 10.60 -4.93
CA SER A 245 -23.35 10.88 -3.60
C SER A 245 -23.55 9.60 -2.78
N ILE A 246 -23.04 8.48 -3.28
CA ILE A 246 -23.29 7.14 -2.75
C ILE A 246 -22.44 6.91 -1.51
N PHE A 247 -21.20 7.41 -1.51
CA PHE A 247 -20.27 7.35 -0.39
C PHE A 247 -20.10 8.77 0.19
N PRO A 248 -20.87 9.15 1.23
CA PRO A 248 -20.80 10.48 1.82
C PRO A 248 -19.45 10.80 2.47
N GLU A 249 -18.70 9.77 2.88
CA GLU A 249 -17.34 9.89 3.42
C GLU A 249 -16.25 10.11 2.34
N ALA A 250 -16.61 10.00 1.06
CA ALA A 250 -15.70 10.13 -0.06
C ALA A 250 -15.77 11.52 -0.72
N GLN A 251 -14.74 11.82 -1.52
CA GLN A 251 -14.74 12.97 -2.42
C GLN A 251 -15.97 12.93 -3.34
N PRO A 252 -16.50 14.09 -3.77
CA PRO A 252 -17.78 14.17 -4.49
C PRO A 252 -17.76 13.52 -5.87
N LYS A 253 -16.59 13.08 -6.34
CA LYS A 253 -16.39 12.42 -7.62
C LYS A 253 -15.70 11.08 -7.46
N LYS A 254 -16.01 10.18 -8.38
CA LYS A 254 -15.32 8.91 -8.60
C LYS A 254 -14.62 8.93 -9.96
N LEU A 255 -13.48 8.24 -10.03
CA LEU A 255 -12.62 8.14 -11.20
C LEU A 255 -12.88 6.82 -11.91
N PHE A 256 -13.10 6.85 -13.21
CA PHE A 256 -13.18 5.63 -14.02
C PHE A 256 -11.78 5.04 -14.22
N VAL A 257 -11.61 3.74 -13.92
CA VAL A 257 -10.30 3.07 -13.91
C VAL A 257 -10.24 1.90 -14.91
N GLY A 258 -11.39 1.38 -15.34
CA GLY A 258 -11.47 0.32 -16.36
C GLY A 258 -12.73 -0.52 -16.25
N HIS A 259 -12.66 -1.75 -16.75
CA HIS A 259 -13.76 -2.70 -16.77
C HIS A 259 -13.40 -4.02 -16.09
N HIS A 260 -14.40 -4.61 -15.44
CA HIS A 260 -14.28 -5.95 -14.88
C HIS A 260 -14.19 -6.99 -16.02
N ILE A 261 -13.22 -7.89 -15.95
CA ILE A 261 -12.88 -8.77 -17.08
C ILE A 261 -14.00 -9.77 -17.43
N GLU A 262 -14.74 -10.24 -16.42
CA GLU A 262 -15.78 -11.26 -16.60
C GLU A 262 -17.15 -10.66 -16.93
N SER A 263 -17.56 -9.63 -16.19
CA SER A 263 -18.90 -9.04 -16.30
C SER A 263 -18.97 -7.85 -17.26
N GLY A 264 -17.84 -7.22 -17.58
CA GLY A 264 -17.81 -5.98 -18.35
C GLY A 264 -18.22 -4.74 -17.56
N ASP A 265 -18.55 -4.87 -16.27
CA ASP A 265 -18.98 -3.75 -15.43
C ASP A 265 -17.89 -2.70 -15.29
N ASP A 266 -18.31 -1.43 -15.17
CA ASP A 266 -17.40 -0.31 -14.96
C ASP A 266 -16.75 -0.40 -13.57
N ILE A 267 -15.45 -0.11 -13.52
CA ILE A 267 -14.68 -0.06 -12.28
C ILE A 267 -14.35 1.40 -11.98
N TYR A 268 -14.71 1.82 -10.77
CA TYR A 268 -14.46 3.16 -10.28
C TYR A 268 -13.52 3.14 -9.07
N GLY A 269 -12.56 4.06 -9.06
CA GLY A 269 -11.73 4.42 -7.93
C GLY A 269 -12.27 5.68 -7.26
N TYR A 270 -12.38 5.69 -5.94
CA TYR A 270 -12.83 6.86 -5.20
C TYR A 270 -11.95 7.11 -3.97
N MET A 271 -11.86 8.38 -3.60
CA MET A 271 -10.98 8.83 -2.52
C MET A 271 -11.80 9.08 -1.25
N VAL A 272 -11.51 8.34 -0.19
CA VAL A 272 -12.18 8.43 1.12
C VAL A 272 -11.28 9.16 2.10
N ARG A 273 -11.82 10.15 2.81
CA ARG A 273 -11.07 10.81 3.89
C ARG A 273 -11.25 10.01 5.17
N LEU A 274 -10.16 9.46 5.69
CA LEU A 274 -10.16 8.76 6.97
C LEU A 274 -10.05 9.76 8.13
N ASN A 275 -10.58 9.38 9.28
CA ASN A 275 -10.56 10.19 10.51
C ASN A 275 -9.14 10.58 10.95
N ARG A 276 -8.13 9.79 10.57
CA ARG A 276 -6.70 10.05 10.84
C ARG A 276 -6.10 11.16 9.96
N GLY A 277 -6.88 11.79 9.07
CA GLY A 277 -6.43 12.85 8.18
C GLY A 277 -5.79 12.38 6.88
N PHE A 278 -5.78 11.07 6.62
CA PHE A 278 -5.27 10.45 5.40
C PHE A 278 -6.39 10.14 4.41
N HIS A 279 -6.09 10.21 3.12
CA HIS A 279 -7.00 9.79 2.07
C HIS A 279 -6.67 8.36 1.63
N GLU A 280 -7.66 7.49 1.68
CA GLU A 280 -7.59 6.10 1.17
C GLU A 280 -8.23 6.04 -0.20
N ILE A 281 -7.66 5.24 -1.12
CA ILE A 281 -8.26 4.94 -2.41
C ILE A 281 -8.94 3.58 -2.32
N ARG A 282 -10.22 3.53 -2.64
CA ARG A 282 -11.01 2.30 -2.71
C ARG A 282 -11.55 2.10 -4.12
N PHE A 283 -11.79 0.84 -4.47
CA PHE A 283 -12.31 0.45 -5.78
C PHE A 283 -13.62 -0.31 -5.62
N TYR A 284 -14.51 -0.15 -6.59
CA TYR A 284 -15.72 -0.94 -6.69
C TYR A 284 -16.12 -1.11 -8.16
N ARG A 285 -16.82 -2.21 -8.45
CA ARG A 285 -17.54 -2.38 -9.71
C ARG A 285 -18.94 -1.81 -9.58
N GLU A 286 -19.39 -1.15 -10.64
CA GLU A 286 -20.76 -0.69 -10.78
C GLU A 286 -21.39 -1.38 -11.99
N GLY A 287 -22.24 -2.37 -11.70
CA GLY A 287 -23.10 -2.99 -12.69
C GLY A 287 -24.49 -2.38 -12.69
N ALA A 288 -25.35 -2.84 -13.61
CA ALA A 288 -26.71 -2.30 -13.78
C ALA A 288 -27.59 -2.38 -12.52
N ARG A 289 -27.32 -3.33 -11.61
CA ARG A 289 -28.14 -3.58 -10.40
C ARG A 289 -27.33 -3.89 -9.14
N SER A 290 -26.01 -3.97 -9.23
CA SER A 290 -25.15 -4.31 -8.10
C SER A 290 -23.92 -3.42 -8.07
N ARG A 291 -23.45 -3.15 -6.85
CA ARG A 291 -22.20 -2.46 -6.59
C ARG A 291 -21.42 -3.31 -5.61
N GLU A 292 -20.20 -3.65 -5.97
CA GLU A 292 -19.39 -4.54 -5.15
C GLU A 292 -17.98 -3.99 -5.03
N ALA A 293 -17.48 -3.95 -3.79
CA ALA A 293 -16.11 -3.54 -3.51
C ALA A 293 -15.13 -4.52 -4.18
N ILE A 294 -14.13 -3.96 -4.86
CA ILE A 294 -13.03 -4.73 -5.44
C ILE A 294 -11.80 -4.50 -4.57
N GLY A 295 -11.18 -5.60 -4.11
CA GLY A 295 -9.92 -5.53 -3.39
C GLY A 295 -8.81 -4.97 -4.28
N ALA A 296 -7.89 -4.19 -3.70
CA ALA A 296 -6.74 -3.67 -4.44
C ALA A 296 -5.82 -4.77 -5.00
N ALA A 297 -5.91 -6.00 -4.52
CA ALA A 297 -5.21 -7.15 -5.10
C ALA A 297 -5.88 -7.68 -6.38
N ASP A 298 -7.19 -7.51 -6.50
CA ASP A 298 -7.97 -8.04 -7.61
C ASP A 298 -8.05 -7.04 -8.77
N ILE A 299 -7.86 -5.75 -8.50
CA ILE A 299 -7.88 -4.68 -9.49
C ILE A 299 -6.85 -4.89 -10.61
N GLY A 300 -5.65 -5.36 -10.27
CA GLY A 300 -4.56 -5.57 -11.23
C GLY A 300 -4.80 -6.72 -12.21
N ARG A 301 -5.85 -7.53 -11.98
CA ARG A 301 -6.28 -8.61 -12.89
C ARG A 301 -7.40 -8.18 -13.84
N GLN A 302 -7.87 -6.94 -13.74
CA GLN A 302 -8.99 -6.41 -14.51
C GLN A 302 -8.52 -5.69 -15.79
N ARG A 303 -9.46 -5.33 -16.67
CA ARG A 303 -9.17 -4.57 -17.89
C ARG A 303 -9.09 -3.08 -17.58
N LEU A 304 -7.95 -2.65 -17.06
CA LEU A 304 -7.73 -1.26 -16.65
C LEU A 304 -7.32 -0.38 -17.83
N VAL A 305 -7.76 0.88 -17.83
CA VAL A 305 -7.32 1.88 -18.82
C VAL A 305 -5.94 2.44 -18.46
N HIS A 306 -5.27 3.04 -19.43
CA HIS A 306 -4.02 3.77 -19.19
C HIS A 306 -4.29 5.01 -18.30
N PRO A 307 -3.49 5.27 -17.25
CA PRO A 307 -2.24 4.62 -16.87
C PRO A 307 -2.36 3.49 -15.86
N PHE A 308 -3.56 3.23 -15.32
CA PHE A 308 -3.78 2.24 -14.26
C PHE A 308 -3.41 0.81 -14.68
N GLY A 309 -3.63 0.44 -15.94
CA GLY A 309 -3.17 -0.86 -16.45
C GLY A 309 -1.65 -1.02 -16.46
N LYS A 310 -0.89 0.08 -16.50
CA LYS A 310 0.58 0.08 -16.50
C LYS A 310 1.19 0.11 -15.10
N THR A 311 0.39 0.25 -14.04
CA THR A 311 0.88 0.23 -12.66
C THR A 311 1.15 -1.19 -12.12
N PHE A 312 0.67 -2.22 -12.82
CA PHE A 312 0.81 -3.64 -12.48
C PHE A 312 1.71 -4.37 -13.48
N PRO A 313 2.50 -5.39 -13.09
CA PRO A 313 3.26 -6.23 -14.01
C PRO A 313 2.35 -6.89 -15.06
N LYS A 314 2.89 -7.22 -16.23
CA LYS A 314 2.15 -8.04 -17.19
C LYS A 314 1.93 -9.42 -16.53
N PRO A 315 0.71 -9.99 -16.55
CA PRO A 315 0.49 -11.37 -16.11
C PRO A 315 1.45 -12.32 -16.85
N PRO A 316 2.00 -13.37 -16.22
CA PRO A 316 1.51 -14.05 -15.01
C PRO A 316 2.25 -13.74 -13.69
N ALA A 317 2.79 -12.53 -13.50
CA ALA A 317 3.46 -12.16 -12.24
C ALA A 317 2.50 -12.03 -11.04
N ALA A 318 3.01 -12.30 -9.83
CA ALA A 318 2.30 -12.02 -8.59
C ALA A 318 2.15 -10.50 -8.38
N ILE A 319 0.96 -10.06 -7.95
CA ILE A 319 0.71 -8.64 -7.66
C ILE A 319 1.28 -8.32 -6.28
N GLU A 320 2.29 -7.46 -6.26
CA GLU A 320 2.96 -7.03 -5.04
C GLU A 320 2.27 -5.82 -4.40
N GLN A 321 2.68 -5.51 -3.17
CA GLN A 321 2.20 -4.31 -2.48
C GLN A 321 2.65 -3.02 -3.17
N SER A 322 3.82 -3.04 -3.81
CA SER A 322 4.38 -1.94 -4.61
C SER A 322 3.48 -1.59 -5.80
N ASP A 323 2.91 -2.59 -6.48
CA ASP A 323 1.98 -2.42 -7.61
C ASP A 323 0.68 -1.72 -7.18
N LYS A 324 0.10 -2.20 -6.07
CA LYS A 324 -1.09 -1.59 -5.47
C LYS A 324 -0.81 -0.14 -5.10
N ALA A 325 0.36 0.13 -4.49
CA ALA A 325 0.75 1.47 -4.11
C ALA A 325 0.83 2.40 -5.32
N ARG A 326 1.49 1.98 -6.42
CA ARG A 326 1.53 2.75 -7.67
C ARG A 326 0.13 3.07 -8.20
N SER A 327 -0.76 2.09 -8.24
CA SER A 327 -2.15 2.30 -8.69
C SER A 327 -2.86 3.36 -7.84
N THR A 328 -2.77 3.26 -6.52
CA THR A 328 -3.39 4.25 -5.62
C THR A 328 -2.76 5.63 -5.73
N LEU A 329 -1.44 5.74 -5.94
CA LEU A 329 -0.75 7.01 -6.16
C LEU A 329 -1.26 7.70 -7.42
N MET A 330 -1.46 6.95 -8.51
CA MET A 330 -2.00 7.49 -9.75
C MET A 330 -3.42 7.99 -9.57
N VAL A 331 -4.29 7.24 -8.88
CA VAL A 331 -5.64 7.74 -8.57
C VAL A 331 -5.56 9.03 -7.77
N LYS A 332 -4.73 9.11 -6.71
CA LYS A 332 -4.54 10.35 -5.95
C LYS A 332 -4.08 11.51 -6.85
N TRP A 333 -3.16 11.25 -7.78
CA TRP A 333 -2.65 12.27 -8.71
C TRP A 333 -3.78 12.86 -9.55
N TYR A 334 -4.63 12.02 -10.16
CA TYR A 334 -5.77 12.51 -10.94
C TYR A 334 -6.74 13.35 -10.13
N PHE A 335 -7.03 12.97 -8.88
CA PHE A 335 -7.87 13.78 -8.00
C PHE A 335 -7.25 15.15 -7.69
N ILE A 336 -5.92 15.23 -7.55
CA ILE A 336 -5.20 16.49 -7.38
C ILE A 336 -5.23 17.31 -8.67
N ALA A 337 -4.90 16.68 -9.80
CA ALA A 337 -4.82 17.32 -11.11
C ALA A 337 -6.19 17.88 -11.56
N ALA A 338 -7.27 17.16 -11.28
CA ALA A 338 -8.64 17.61 -11.53
C ALA A 338 -9.12 18.71 -10.54
N GLY A 339 -8.31 19.08 -9.56
CA GLY A 339 -8.66 20.08 -8.53
C GLY A 339 -9.76 19.62 -7.57
N ILE A 340 -9.99 18.31 -7.46
CA ILE A 340 -10.99 17.73 -6.53
C ILE A 340 -10.35 17.57 -5.15
N ALA A 341 -9.10 17.12 -5.11
CA ALA A 341 -8.30 16.99 -3.89
C ALA A 341 -7.31 18.16 -3.80
N THR A 342 -7.59 19.13 -2.93
CA THR A 342 -6.75 20.31 -2.73
C THR A 342 -6.17 20.35 -1.32
N ASN A 343 -4.86 20.62 -1.19
CA ASN A 343 -4.18 20.82 0.10
C ASN A 343 -4.33 19.66 1.10
N CYS A 344 -4.42 18.42 0.60
CA CYS A 344 -4.66 17.26 1.43
C CYS A 344 -3.60 16.18 1.25
N VAL A 345 -3.30 15.77 0.02
CA VAL A 345 -2.43 14.62 -0.22
C VAL A 345 -0.97 14.91 0.16
N LEU A 346 -0.45 16.10 -0.13
CA LEU A 346 0.93 16.45 0.25
C LEU A 346 1.11 16.69 1.76
N LYS A 347 0.02 16.95 2.49
CA LYS A 347 0.07 17.09 3.96
C LYS A 347 0.16 15.74 4.66
N GLU A 348 -0.33 14.69 4.03
CA GLU A 348 -0.29 13.33 4.57
C GLU A 348 1.12 12.77 4.66
N THR A 349 1.91 12.94 3.60
CA THR A 349 3.24 12.36 3.51
C THR A 349 4.16 13.20 2.65
N LYS A 350 5.32 13.55 3.21
CA LYS A 350 6.38 14.28 2.51
C LYS A 350 6.99 13.47 1.37
N ALA A 351 6.86 12.14 1.41
CA ALA A 351 7.39 11.24 0.38
C ALA A 351 6.46 11.10 -0.83
N TYR A 352 5.27 11.73 -0.84
CA TYR A 352 4.34 11.59 -1.97
C TYR A 352 4.95 12.04 -3.32
N PRO A 353 5.64 13.19 -3.44
CA PRO A 353 6.23 13.63 -4.71
C PRO A 353 7.27 12.63 -5.26
N GLU A 354 8.15 12.13 -4.39
CA GLU A 354 9.17 11.14 -4.75
C GLU A 354 8.54 9.83 -5.23
N ARG A 355 7.53 9.35 -4.51
CA ARG A 355 6.80 8.12 -4.86
C ARG A 355 6.01 8.29 -6.16
N LEU A 356 5.43 9.47 -6.40
CA LEU A 356 4.76 9.78 -7.66
C LEU A 356 5.77 9.73 -8.81
N ARG A 357 6.94 10.38 -8.68
CA ARG A 357 8.01 10.33 -9.68
C ARG A 357 8.42 8.88 -9.99
N SER A 358 8.64 8.06 -8.96
CA SER A 358 8.97 6.63 -9.12
C SER A 358 7.85 5.84 -9.82
N ALA A 359 6.58 6.14 -9.53
CA ALA A 359 5.44 5.50 -10.19
C ALA A 359 5.34 5.90 -11.67
N LEU A 360 5.55 7.18 -11.99
CA LEU A 360 5.56 7.69 -13.36
C LEU A 360 6.69 7.07 -14.19
N ASP A 361 7.90 7.00 -13.63
CA ASP A 361 9.04 6.36 -14.27
C ASP A 361 8.77 4.88 -14.55
N TYR A 362 8.18 4.16 -13.60
CA TYR A 362 7.74 2.78 -13.80
C TYR A 362 6.73 2.65 -14.94
N ILE A 363 5.73 3.54 -15.00
CA ILE A 363 4.72 3.53 -16.07
C ILE A 363 5.39 3.77 -17.43
N ALA A 364 6.30 4.75 -17.53
CA ALA A 364 7.03 5.06 -18.75
C ALA A 364 7.82 3.84 -19.24
N ARG A 365 8.63 3.21 -18.37
CA ARG A 365 9.34 1.96 -18.71
C ARG A 365 8.42 0.85 -19.23
N ARG A 366 7.17 0.82 -18.76
CA ARG A 366 6.14 -0.16 -19.16
C ARG A 366 5.36 0.20 -20.42
N MET A 367 5.50 1.41 -20.94
CA MET A 367 4.97 1.80 -22.26
C MET A 367 5.86 1.31 -23.39
N GLY A 368 7.17 1.14 -23.14
CA GLY A 368 8.18 0.75 -24.14
C GLY A 368 8.81 1.98 -24.81
N ALA A 369 10.07 1.86 -25.24
CA ALA A 369 10.88 2.99 -25.71
C ALA A 369 10.24 3.82 -26.84
N GLY A 370 9.47 3.18 -27.74
CA GLY A 370 8.79 3.88 -28.84
C GLY A 370 7.51 4.64 -28.46
N ALA A 371 7.02 4.51 -27.22
CA ALA A 371 5.80 5.18 -26.74
C ALA A 371 6.07 6.22 -25.65
N VAL A 372 7.29 6.25 -25.12
CA VAL A 372 7.72 7.23 -24.12
C VAL A 372 8.20 8.47 -24.87
N LYS A 373 7.65 9.63 -24.52
CA LYS A 373 8.22 10.91 -24.92
C LYS A 373 9.51 11.12 -24.13
N ASP A 374 10.62 11.34 -24.82
CA ASP A 374 11.91 11.63 -24.22
C ASP A 374 11.92 13.04 -23.58
N PRO A 375 12.79 13.29 -22.59
CA PRO A 375 13.02 14.63 -22.09
C PRO A 375 13.36 15.55 -23.25
N LYS A 376 12.47 16.51 -23.53
CA LYS A 376 12.66 17.50 -24.61
C LYS A 376 13.92 18.29 -24.33
N HIS A 377 15.02 17.95 -25.00
CA HIS A 377 16.02 18.94 -25.37
C HIS A 377 15.35 19.88 -26.36
N SER A 378 15.02 21.10 -25.93
CA SER A 378 14.78 22.21 -26.83
C SER A 378 16.03 22.38 -27.71
N SER A 379 16.01 21.80 -28.90
CA SER A 379 16.94 22.15 -29.96
C SER A 379 16.11 22.79 -31.06
N ASP A 380 16.20 24.11 -31.10
CA ASP A 380 16.06 24.86 -32.33
C ASP A 380 16.93 24.23 -33.42
N GLU A 381 16.45 24.32 -34.65
CA GLU A 381 17.13 23.88 -35.86
C GLU A 381 18.59 24.37 -35.94
N ASN A 382 19.42 23.50 -36.53
CA ASN A 382 20.81 23.67 -37.00
C ASN A 382 21.93 23.28 -36.03
N ALA A 383 22.43 22.05 -36.16
CA ALA A 383 23.73 21.81 -36.81
C ALA A 383 24.13 20.32 -36.79
N ALA A 384 24.49 19.84 -37.99
CA ALA A 384 25.56 18.89 -38.32
C ALA A 384 25.78 17.61 -37.50
N ILE A 385 25.63 16.51 -38.24
CA ILE A 385 26.29 15.20 -38.11
C ILE A 385 27.69 15.31 -37.48
N GLN A 386 27.93 14.54 -36.41
CA GLN A 386 29.21 13.88 -36.17
C GLN A 386 28.98 12.55 -35.46
N ASP A 387 29.25 11.47 -36.19
CA ASP A 387 29.58 10.16 -35.64
C ASP A 387 30.82 10.28 -34.75
N ASN A 388 30.78 9.66 -33.56
CA ASN A 388 31.92 8.93 -33.01
C ASN A 388 31.50 8.04 -31.82
N ASP A 389 31.70 6.74 -32.05
CA ASP A 389 32.04 5.65 -31.13
C ASP A 389 31.66 5.75 -29.64
N SER A 390 30.69 4.91 -29.30
CA SER A 390 30.35 4.50 -27.93
C SER A 390 31.46 3.64 -27.33
N VAL A 391 32.15 4.18 -26.32
CA VAL A 391 32.82 3.36 -25.31
C VAL A 391 31.80 3.09 -24.21
N GLU A 392 31.38 1.82 -24.09
CA GLU A 392 30.70 1.31 -22.90
C GLU A 392 31.63 1.45 -21.69
N GLN A 393 31.41 2.51 -20.90
CA GLN A 393 31.82 2.54 -19.50
C GLN A 393 30.60 2.24 -18.64
N GLU A 394 30.63 1.09 -17.98
CA GLU A 394 29.79 0.83 -16.83
C GLU A 394 29.90 1.98 -15.81
N PRO A 395 28.78 2.60 -15.40
CA PRO A 395 28.71 3.26 -14.13
C PRO A 395 28.33 2.22 -13.07
N SER A 396 29.36 1.86 -12.31
CA SER A 396 29.33 1.35 -10.94
C SER A 396 27.98 1.47 -10.23
N GLY A 397 27.54 0.34 -9.67
CA GLY A 397 26.33 0.22 -8.89
C GLY A 397 26.29 1.16 -7.69
N ASP A 398 25.41 2.15 -7.78
CA ASP A 398 24.76 2.80 -6.66
C ASP A 398 23.30 3.05 -7.07
N ASN A 399 22.53 1.95 -7.08
CA ASN A 399 21.09 2.01 -7.21
C ASN A 399 20.52 2.23 -5.79
N PRO A 400 19.89 3.38 -5.46
CA PRO A 400 19.21 3.55 -4.19
C PRO A 400 17.89 2.77 -4.28
N TYR A 401 17.99 1.45 -4.10
CA TYR A 401 16.85 0.58 -3.89
C TYR A 401 16.18 1.01 -2.57
N VAL A 402 15.16 1.85 -2.69
CA VAL A 402 14.34 2.32 -1.58
C VAL A 402 13.70 1.09 -0.92
N HIS A 403 14.06 0.86 0.33
CA HIS A 403 13.66 -0.30 1.12
C HIS A 403 12.13 -0.39 1.24
N GLU A 404 11.55 -1.53 0.84
CA GLU A 404 10.11 -1.83 0.72
C GLU A 404 9.26 -1.66 2.00
N SER A 405 9.88 -1.28 3.13
CA SER A 405 9.23 -0.98 4.40
C SER A 405 8.38 0.31 4.38
N ASP A 406 8.59 1.19 3.41
CA ASP A 406 7.87 2.47 3.31
C ASP A 406 6.52 2.40 2.58
N ILE A 407 6.17 1.22 2.06
CA ILE A 407 4.97 0.95 1.24
C ILE A 407 3.75 0.58 2.10
N GLN A 408 3.92 0.26 3.39
CA GLN A 408 2.85 -0.32 4.22
C GLN A 408 1.76 0.67 4.69
N SER A 409 1.97 1.99 4.57
CA SER A 409 1.12 2.96 5.28
C SER A 409 -0.20 3.36 4.57
N THR A 410 -0.46 2.94 3.32
CA THR A 410 -1.59 3.48 2.52
C THR A 410 -2.63 2.47 2.05
N LEU A 411 -2.51 1.17 2.35
CA LEU A 411 -3.28 0.11 1.66
C LEU A 411 -3.84 -1.02 2.54
N ALA A 412 -3.76 -0.93 3.86
CA ALA A 412 -4.25 -1.99 4.75
C ALA A 412 -5.71 -1.73 5.15
N GLY A 413 -6.64 -2.18 4.31
CA GLY A 413 -8.07 -2.24 4.61
C GLY A 413 -8.78 -3.23 3.68
N ASP A 414 -8.97 -4.47 4.13
CA ASP A 414 -9.92 -5.39 3.49
C ASP A 414 -11.36 -4.88 3.71
N PRO A 415 -12.27 -5.01 2.72
CA PRO A 415 -13.65 -4.54 2.87
C PRO A 415 -14.44 -5.42 3.86
N PRO A 416 -15.34 -4.81 4.67
CA PRO A 416 -16.20 -5.56 5.57
C PRO A 416 -17.19 -6.44 4.79
N ARG A 417 -17.20 -7.75 5.08
CA ARG A 417 -18.26 -8.66 4.64
C ARG A 417 -19.57 -8.24 5.31
N LEU A 418 -20.56 -7.87 4.51
CA LEU A 418 -21.94 -7.66 4.96
C LEU A 418 -22.53 -9.01 5.43
N SER A 419 -22.53 -9.25 6.74
CA SER A 419 -23.28 -10.35 7.35
C SER A 419 -24.70 -9.91 7.66
N LEU A 420 -25.68 -10.47 6.94
CA LEU A 420 -27.11 -10.41 7.28
C LEU A 420 -27.38 -11.12 8.62
N PRO A 421 -28.42 -10.70 9.37
CA PRO A 421 -28.69 -11.22 10.71
C PRO A 421 -29.26 -12.65 10.69
N PRO A 422 -28.97 -13.51 11.69
CA PRO A 422 -29.50 -14.85 11.76
C PRO A 422 -30.95 -14.82 12.25
N THR A 423 -31.87 -15.32 11.41
CA THR A 423 -33.26 -15.56 11.79
C THR A 423 -33.34 -16.65 12.85
N VAL A 424 -33.94 -16.30 13.98
CA VAL A 424 -34.25 -17.17 15.11
C VAL A 424 -35.29 -18.22 14.69
N LEU A 425 -34.96 -19.51 14.83
CA LEU A 425 -35.94 -20.59 14.89
C LEU A 425 -35.62 -21.53 16.05
N LYS A 426 -36.39 -21.36 17.13
CA LYS A 426 -36.48 -22.25 18.29
C LYS A 426 -37.32 -23.49 17.95
N LYS A 427 -36.98 -24.60 18.63
CA LYS A 427 -37.70 -25.86 18.94
C LYS A 427 -36.94 -27.06 18.37
N SER A 428 -36.81 -28.21 19.02
CA SER A 428 -37.22 -28.76 20.31
C SER A 428 -36.48 -30.11 20.40
N GLY A 429 -36.06 -30.54 21.59
CA GLY A 429 -35.41 -31.84 21.76
C GLY A 429 -36.35 -33.03 21.47
N VAL A 430 -35.75 -34.20 21.26
CA VAL A 430 -36.09 -35.53 21.82
C VAL A 430 -35.03 -36.53 21.32
N ALA A 431 -34.52 -37.33 22.25
CA ALA A 431 -33.56 -38.41 22.01
C ALA A 431 -34.20 -39.64 21.36
N ARG A 432 -33.43 -40.42 20.57
CA ARG A 432 -33.51 -41.89 20.50
C ARG A 432 -32.33 -42.53 19.78
N LYS A 433 -31.90 -43.67 20.35
CA LYS A 433 -30.93 -44.67 19.87
C LYS A 433 -31.32 -45.27 18.52
N SER A 434 -30.35 -45.72 17.70
CA SER A 434 -30.29 -47.04 17.03
C SER A 434 -29.11 -47.16 16.05
N ALA A 435 -28.66 -48.40 15.85
CA ALA A 435 -27.46 -48.89 15.18
C ALA A 435 -27.55 -48.94 13.63
N PRO A 436 -26.51 -49.41 12.90
CA PRO A 436 -26.39 -49.30 11.45
C PRO A 436 -26.89 -50.55 10.69
N SER A 437 -27.32 -50.38 9.44
CA SER A 437 -27.51 -51.48 8.49
C SER A 437 -27.21 -51.07 7.05
N PHE A 438 -26.35 -51.87 6.40
CA PHE A 438 -26.19 -52.01 4.94
C PHE A 438 -27.38 -52.80 4.36
N PRO A 439 -27.68 -52.74 3.04
CA PRO A 439 -26.99 -53.58 2.05
C PRO A 439 -26.78 -52.97 0.65
N ALA A 440 -26.02 -53.71 -0.15
CA ALA A 440 -25.54 -53.42 -1.51
C ALA A 440 -26.47 -53.92 -2.64
N ARG A 441 -26.15 -53.47 -3.86
CA ARG A 441 -26.12 -54.21 -5.16
C ARG A 441 -27.13 -53.78 -6.23
N GLY A 442 -26.61 -53.48 -7.43
CA GLY A 442 -27.36 -53.48 -8.70
C GLY A 442 -26.71 -52.71 -9.87
N THR A 443 -25.73 -53.32 -10.56
CA THR A 443 -25.37 -53.03 -11.97
C THR A 443 -26.22 -53.93 -12.89
N PRO A 444 -26.50 -53.60 -14.18
CA PRO A 444 -25.53 -53.81 -15.29
C PRO A 444 -25.63 -52.79 -16.46
N SER A 445 -24.48 -52.44 -17.08
CA SER A 445 -24.04 -52.84 -18.44
C SER A 445 -24.75 -52.19 -19.64
N THR A 446 -23.99 -51.48 -20.49
CA THR A 446 -24.04 -51.60 -21.98
C THR A 446 -22.73 -51.03 -22.57
N GLN A 447 -22.25 -51.73 -23.60
CA GLN A 447 -20.94 -51.69 -24.24
C GLN A 447 -20.85 -50.69 -25.43
N LEU A 448 -19.65 -50.10 -25.65
CA LEU A 448 -18.80 -49.96 -26.89
C LEU A 448 -19.42 -49.67 -28.29
N PRO A 449 -18.64 -49.36 -29.37
CA PRO A 449 -17.18 -49.14 -29.55
C PRO A 449 -16.74 -47.96 -30.50
N ASP A 450 -15.43 -47.93 -30.82
CA ASP A 450 -14.74 -47.50 -32.07
C ASP A 450 -14.32 -46.02 -32.23
N GLU A 451 -13.21 -45.65 -32.89
CA GLU A 451 -11.96 -46.28 -33.39
C GLU A 451 -11.00 -45.11 -33.78
N ARG A 452 -9.68 -45.38 -33.79
CA ARG A 452 -8.60 -44.77 -34.64
C ARG A 452 -8.47 -43.25 -34.83
N SER A 453 -7.28 -42.72 -34.56
CA SER A 453 -6.23 -42.55 -35.59
C SER A 453 -5.01 -41.83 -35.03
N SER A 454 -3.84 -42.33 -35.41
CA SER A 454 -2.48 -41.95 -35.01
C SER A 454 -1.79 -41.37 -36.24
N HIS A 455 -1.21 -40.17 -36.15
CA HIS A 455 -0.14 -39.76 -37.07
C HIS A 455 0.89 -38.85 -36.39
N ARG A 456 2.10 -39.41 -36.31
CA ARG A 456 3.41 -38.81 -36.05
C ARG A 456 4.01 -38.35 -37.40
N PRO A 457 4.94 -37.37 -37.40
CA PRO A 457 6.10 -37.49 -38.29
C PRO A 457 7.44 -37.39 -37.55
N SER A 458 8.36 -38.28 -37.95
CA SER A 458 9.80 -38.33 -37.65
C SER A 458 10.56 -37.20 -38.36
N ILE A 459 11.51 -36.52 -37.72
CA ILE A 459 12.96 -36.80 -37.67
C ILE A 459 13.55 -37.09 -39.07
N ILE A 460 14.25 -36.10 -39.64
CA ILE A 460 15.29 -36.28 -40.67
C ILE A 460 16.57 -35.64 -40.13
N ALA A 461 17.62 -36.45 -40.11
CA ALA A 461 18.95 -36.12 -39.66
C ALA A 461 19.78 -35.47 -40.78
N ASN A 462 20.65 -34.55 -40.38
CA ASN A 462 21.77 -34.02 -41.15
C ASN A 462 22.80 -35.12 -41.40
N ASP A 463 23.42 -35.12 -42.58
CA ASP A 463 24.72 -35.75 -42.78
C ASP A 463 25.69 -34.73 -43.41
N MET A 464 26.85 -34.65 -42.78
CA MET A 464 27.94 -33.70 -43.02
C MET A 464 28.75 -34.09 -44.26
N VAL A 465 29.16 -33.07 -45.02
CA VAL A 465 30.20 -33.16 -46.04
C VAL A 465 31.57 -32.99 -45.39
N THR A 466 32.47 -33.93 -45.65
CA THR A 466 33.89 -33.93 -45.25
C THR A 466 34.75 -33.15 -46.24
N ALA A 467 35.63 -32.29 -45.71
CA ALA A 467 36.61 -31.46 -46.43
C ALA A 467 37.91 -32.22 -46.76
N THR A 468 38.62 -31.85 -47.85
CA THR A 468 40.11 -31.63 -47.96
C THR A 468 40.54 -31.20 -49.40
N PRO A 469 41.79 -30.70 -49.66
CA PRO A 469 42.00 -29.45 -50.43
C PRO A 469 43.00 -29.50 -51.63
N GLY A 470 42.96 -28.46 -52.47
CA GLY A 470 44.05 -27.94 -53.33
C GLY A 470 44.41 -28.73 -54.61
N PRO A 471 45.19 -28.17 -55.59
CA PRO A 471 45.85 -26.86 -55.64
C PRO A 471 45.58 -26.03 -56.94
N THR A 472 46.07 -24.79 -56.92
CA THR A 472 46.21 -23.77 -57.97
C THR A 472 46.78 -24.31 -59.31
N PRO A 473 46.46 -23.69 -60.46
CA PRO A 473 47.37 -22.65 -60.97
C PRO A 473 46.69 -21.45 -61.66
N THR A 474 47.34 -20.31 -61.51
CA THR A 474 47.17 -19.07 -62.29
C THR A 474 47.50 -19.31 -63.77
N PRO A 475 46.84 -18.61 -64.71
CA PRO A 475 47.61 -17.59 -65.42
C PRO A 475 46.86 -16.28 -65.66
N THR A 476 47.64 -15.21 -65.52
CA THR A 476 47.51 -13.87 -66.07
C THR A 476 46.89 -13.84 -67.47
N LEU A 477 45.89 -12.98 -67.68
CA LEU A 477 45.69 -12.15 -68.87
C LEU A 477 44.49 -11.22 -68.64
N ALA A 478 44.74 -9.91 -68.67
CA ALA A 478 43.74 -8.88 -68.94
C ALA A 478 44.16 -8.18 -70.24
N PRO A 479 43.32 -7.35 -70.90
CA PRO A 479 41.88 -7.16 -70.78
C PRO A 479 41.18 -7.32 -72.14
N THR A 480 39.93 -7.77 -72.17
CA THR A 480 39.06 -7.48 -73.33
C THR A 480 37.65 -7.27 -72.84
N VAL A 481 37.31 -5.99 -72.70
CA VAL A 481 35.94 -5.49 -72.53
C VAL A 481 35.16 -5.81 -73.81
N PRO A 482 34.06 -6.57 -73.75
CA PRO A 482 33.03 -6.48 -74.77
C PRO A 482 31.97 -5.46 -74.31
N PRO A 483 31.56 -4.51 -75.17
CA PRO A 483 30.51 -3.57 -74.85
C PRO A 483 29.17 -4.28 -75.04
N HIS A 484 28.63 -4.91 -74.00
CA HIS A 484 27.32 -5.53 -74.07
C HIS A 484 26.37 -5.00 -73.00
N SER A 485 25.53 -4.08 -73.46
CA SER A 485 24.13 -3.87 -73.08
C SER A 485 23.82 -3.58 -71.62
N ALA A 486 23.45 -2.32 -71.38
CA ALA A 486 22.78 -1.77 -70.20
C ALA A 486 21.37 -2.37 -69.97
N LYS A 487 21.26 -3.70 -69.84
CA LYS A 487 20.01 -4.42 -69.52
C LYS A 487 20.15 -5.56 -68.48
N ARG A 488 21.31 -5.75 -67.86
CA ARG A 488 21.51 -6.77 -66.79
C ARG A 488 21.48 -6.24 -65.35
N SER A 489 21.15 -4.96 -65.16
CA SER A 489 21.19 -4.32 -63.83
C SER A 489 20.03 -4.71 -62.91
N ALA A 490 18.95 -5.32 -63.43
CA ALA A 490 17.83 -5.74 -62.61
C ALA A 490 18.11 -7.08 -61.93
N ASP A 491 18.50 -8.10 -62.71
CA ASP A 491 18.77 -9.45 -62.19
C ASP A 491 19.91 -9.47 -61.15
N ASP A 492 21.01 -8.74 -61.37
CA ASP A 492 22.13 -8.67 -60.41
C ASP A 492 21.73 -7.97 -59.09
N MET A 493 20.78 -7.04 -59.14
CA MET A 493 20.24 -6.37 -57.96
C MET A 493 19.30 -7.30 -57.18
N GLU A 494 18.51 -8.12 -57.88
CA GLU A 494 17.68 -9.16 -57.28
C GLU A 494 18.54 -10.23 -56.58
N PHE A 495 19.66 -10.65 -57.18
CA PHE A 495 20.60 -11.59 -56.53
C PHE A 495 21.28 -10.98 -55.29
N ALA A 496 21.66 -9.70 -55.34
CA ALA A 496 22.22 -9.01 -54.18
C ALA A 496 21.19 -8.87 -53.03
N GLU A 497 19.93 -8.60 -53.36
CA GLU A 497 18.84 -8.55 -52.38
C GLU A 497 18.56 -9.93 -51.76
N LEU A 498 18.58 -11.00 -52.58
CA LEU A 498 18.42 -12.37 -52.09
C LEU A 498 19.57 -12.78 -51.16
N ALA A 499 20.82 -12.42 -51.50
CA ALA A 499 21.98 -12.67 -50.66
C ALA A 499 21.88 -11.94 -49.32
N ARG A 500 21.42 -10.67 -49.32
CA ARG A 500 21.16 -9.91 -48.09
C ARG A 500 20.10 -10.60 -47.23
N MET A 501 18.99 -11.01 -47.83
CA MET A 501 17.91 -11.70 -47.14
C MET A 501 18.38 -13.01 -46.48
N ILE A 502 19.21 -13.79 -47.18
CA ILE A 502 19.80 -15.03 -46.62
C ILE A 502 20.72 -14.72 -45.44
N THR A 503 21.54 -13.66 -45.52
CA THR A 503 22.40 -13.27 -44.39
C THR A 503 21.61 -12.76 -43.19
N GLU A 504 20.49 -12.06 -43.43
CA GLU A 504 19.58 -11.63 -42.37
C GLU A 504 18.88 -12.84 -41.72
N ASP A 505 18.43 -13.81 -42.52
CA ASP A 505 17.82 -15.05 -42.01
C ASP A 505 18.78 -15.89 -41.17
N GLN A 506 20.04 -16.00 -41.60
CA GLN A 506 21.10 -16.65 -40.82
C GLN A 506 21.36 -15.92 -39.50
N LYS A 507 21.41 -14.59 -39.51
CA LYS A 507 21.57 -13.78 -38.31
C LYS A 507 20.38 -13.96 -37.34
N LEU A 508 19.16 -13.96 -37.85
CA LEU A 508 17.96 -14.21 -37.04
C LEU A 508 17.98 -15.62 -36.45
N THR A 509 18.42 -16.62 -37.22
CA THR A 509 18.56 -18.00 -36.73
C THR A 509 19.56 -18.08 -35.57
N THR A 510 20.70 -17.38 -35.65
CA THR A 510 21.65 -17.30 -34.53
C THR A 510 21.03 -16.63 -33.31
N GLN A 511 20.32 -15.51 -33.49
CA GLN A 511 19.65 -14.82 -32.38
C GLN A 511 18.58 -15.68 -31.71
N ILE A 512 17.84 -16.48 -32.49
CA ILE A 512 16.86 -17.43 -31.94
C ILE A 512 17.56 -18.47 -31.07
N ASN A 513 18.66 -19.04 -31.56
CA ASN A 513 19.42 -20.03 -30.79
C ASN A 513 20.02 -19.44 -29.49
N ASP A 514 20.48 -18.18 -29.52
CA ASP A 514 20.99 -17.49 -28.33
C ASP A 514 19.87 -17.26 -27.29
N VAL A 515 18.68 -16.84 -27.75
CA VAL A 515 17.51 -16.67 -26.87
C VAL A 515 17.04 -17.99 -26.29
N ASP A 516 17.03 -19.06 -27.07
CA ASP A 516 16.67 -20.40 -26.60
C ASP A 516 17.65 -20.89 -25.53
N HIS A 517 18.95 -20.64 -25.71
CA HIS A 517 19.98 -20.97 -24.72
C HIS A 517 19.79 -20.17 -23.41
N ASP A 518 19.54 -18.87 -23.50
CA ASP A 518 19.28 -18.03 -22.33
C ASP A 518 18.03 -18.48 -21.57
N LEU A 519 16.99 -18.91 -22.30
CA LEU A 519 15.76 -19.42 -21.72
C LEU A 519 16.00 -20.73 -20.95
N GLU A 520 16.80 -21.64 -21.50
CA GLU A 520 17.22 -22.88 -20.83
C GLU A 520 18.02 -22.60 -19.55
N VAL A 521 18.97 -21.65 -19.59
CA VAL A 521 19.76 -21.24 -18.42
C VAL A 521 18.87 -20.64 -17.34
N LEU A 522 17.91 -19.80 -17.70
CA LEU A 522 16.96 -19.19 -16.77
C LEU A 522 16.02 -20.24 -16.15
N GLU A 523 15.57 -21.22 -16.93
CA GLU A 523 14.75 -22.32 -16.42
C GLU A 523 15.52 -23.17 -15.41
N MET A 524 16.78 -23.52 -15.70
CA MET A 524 17.66 -24.22 -14.77
C MET A 524 17.89 -23.43 -13.46
N ARG A 525 18.07 -22.10 -13.55
CA ARG A 525 18.19 -21.23 -12.37
C ARG A 525 16.91 -21.19 -11.54
N LYS A 526 15.75 -21.17 -12.20
CA LYS A 526 14.44 -21.22 -11.53
C LYS A 526 14.25 -22.55 -10.82
N GLU A 527 14.56 -23.67 -11.47
CA GLU A 527 14.44 -25.00 -10.87
C GLU A 527 15.34 -25.17 -9.63
N THR A 528 16.60 -24.75 -9.72
CA THR A 528 17.54 -24.80 -8.59
C THR A 528 17.09 -23.92 -7.42
N PHE A 529 16.56 -22.72 -7.71
CA PHE A 529 15.98 -21.86 -6.69
C PHE A 529 14.75 -22.51 -6.02
N MET A 530 13.83 -23.07 -6.81
CA MET A 530 12.63 -23.73 -6.30
C MET A 530 12.98 -24.97 -5.46
N ALA A 531 13.96 -25.77 -5.87
CA ALA A 531 14.44 -26.91 -5.11
C ALA A 531 15.04 -26.48 -3.75
N LYS A 532 15.83 -25.40 -3.74
CA LYS A 532 16.38 -24.84 -2.50
C LYS A 532 15.27 -24.32 -1.57
N TRP A 533 14.32 -23.58 -2.12
CA TRP A 533 13.19 -23.05 -1.37
C TRP A 533 12.34 -24.17 -0.77
N GLN A 534 12.04 -25.21 -1.54
CA GLN A 534 11.28 -26.38 -1.10
C GLN A 534 11.99 -27.09 0.05
N LYS A 535 13.31 -27.30 -0.05
CA LYS A 535 14.12 -27.90 1.01
C LYS A 535 14.09 -27.08 2.31
N GLU A 536 14.18 -25.75 2.22
CA GLU A 536 14.08 -24.87 3.40
C GLU A 536 12.69 -24.92 4.02
N TYR A 537 11.65 -24.97 3.19
CA TYR A 537 10.26 -25.09 3.64
C TYR A 537 10.03 -26.41 4.39
N ASP A 538 10.47 -27.53 3.82
CA ASP A 538 10.34 -28.85 4.45
C ASP A 538 11.13 -28.93 5.76
N THR A 539 12.33 -28.34 5.81
CA THR A 539 13.12 -28.24 7.05
C THR A 539 12.39 -27.44 8.14
N LYS A 540 11.74 -26.32 7.79
CA LYS A 540 10.95 -25.53 8.74
C LYS A 540 9.72 -26.30 9.22
N ARG A 541 9.08 -27.06 8.32
CA ARG A 541 7.93 -27.90 8.64
C ARG A 541 8.30 -29.02 9.62
N GLU A 542 9.39 -29.74 9.35
CA GLU A 542 9.89 -30.80 10.24
C GLU A 542 10.25 -30.25 11.64
N LYS A 543 10.88 -29.07 11.71
CA LYS A 543 11.14 -28.38 12.99
C LYS A 543 9.87 -28.03 13.75
N ARG A 544 8.80 -27.67 13.05
CA ARG A 544 7.50 -27.38 13.68
C ARG A 544 6.86 -28.67 14.20
N ASP A 545 6.85 -29.71 13.38
CA ASP A 545 6.22 -30.98 13.73
C ASP A 545 6.95 -31.67 14.91
N THR A 546 8.29 -31.61 14.96
CA THR A 546 9.10 -32.06 16.11
C THR A 546 8.82 -31.25 17.39
N LEU A 547 8.68 -29.93 17.29
CA LEU A 547 8.29 -29.09 18.44
C LEU A 547 6.90 -29.43 18.95
N ASP A 548 5.95 -29.70 18.06
CA ASP A 548 4.59 -30.06 18.43
C ASP A 548 4.53 -31.45 19.08
N GLU A 549 5.35 -32.41 18.59
CA GLU A 549 5.51 -33.71 19.22
C GLU A 549 6.11 -33.60 20.63
N GLN A 550 7.19 -32.82 20.81
CA GLN A 550 7.77 -32.55 22.13
C GLN A 550 6.75 -31.92 23.08
N ARG A 551 5.99 -30.92 22.61
CA ARG A 551 4.92 -30.28 23.40
C ARG A 551 3.82 -31.25 23.78
N SER A 552 3.45 -32.17 22.89
CA SER A 552 2.47 -33.22 23.20
C SER A 552 3.00 -34.21 24.24
N GLY A 553 4.28 -34.60 24.15
CA GLY A 553 4.95 -35.46 25.11
C GLY A 553 5.02 -34.84 26.51
N VAL A 554 5.38 -33.56 26.62
CA VAL A 554 5.38 -32.83 27.89
C VAL A 554 3.97 -32.74 28.49
N ARG A 555 2.96 -32.39 27.68
CA ARG A 555 1.56 -32.36 28.12
C ARG A 555 1.09 -33.72 28.64
N ASN A 556 1.47 -34.81 27.98
CA ASN A 556 1.12 -36.16 28.40
C ASN A 556 1.83 -36.57 29.71
N LYS A 557 3.11 -36.19 29.90
CA LYS A 557 3.83 -36.43 31.17
C LYS A 557 3.19 -35.66 32.34
N VAL A 558 2.88 -34.38 32.15
CA VAL A 558 2.20 -33.56 33.16
C VAL A 558 0.81 -34.13 33.49
N LYS A 559 0.06 -34.56 32.48
CA LYS A 559 -1.25 -35.19 32.67
C LYS A 559 -1.14 -36.50 33.46
N ARG A 560 -0.13 -37.33 33.20
CA ARG A 560 0.12 -38.58 33.96
C ARG A 560 0.52 -38.30 35.41
N GLN A 561 1.39 -37.32 35.67
CA GLN A 561 1.77 -36.93 37.04
C GLN A 561 0.57 -36.41 37.86
N ARG A 562 -0.39 -35.73 37.22
CA ARG A 562 -1.62 -35.29 37.90
C ARG A 562 -2.63 -36.41 38.17
N MET A 563 -2.55 -37.52 37.42
CA MET A 563 -3.50 -38.63 37.53
C MET A 563 -3.01 -39.76 38.46
N ASN A 564 -1.71 -39.80 38.77
CA ASN A 564 -1.12 -40.69 39.78
C ASN A 564 -0.53 -39.85 40.92
N PRO A 565 -1.34 -39.30 41.84
CA PRO A 565 -0.83 -38.96 43.16
C PRO A 565 -0.50 -40.29 43.84
N SER A 566 0.78 -40.65 43.89
CA SER A 566 1.28 -41.69 44.78
C SER A 566 0.82 -41.34 46.19
N GLY A 567 -0.10 -42.16 46.71
CA GLY A 567 -0.30 -42.30 48.14
C GLY A 567 0.97 -42.92 48.70
N ASP A 568 1.70 -42.12 49.47
CA ASP A 568 2.58 -42.56 50.53
C ASP A 568 2.16 -41.73 51.75
N ASP A 569 1.27 -42.33 52.53
CA ASP A 569 1.14 -42.18 53.99
C ASP A 569 1.28 -43.59 54.57
#